data_AF-A0A448PMV3-F1
#
_entry.id   AF-A0A448PMV3-F1
#
_cell.length_a   1.000
_cell.length_b   1.000
_cell.length_c   1.000
_cell.angle_alpha   90.00
_cell.angle_beta   90.00
_cell.angle_gamma   90.00
#
_symmetry.space_group_name_H-M   'P 1'
#
loop_
_entity.id
_entity.type
_entity.pdbx_description
1 polymer ?
#
loop_
_entity_poly.entity_id
_entity_poly.type
_entity_poly.pdbx_seq_one_letter_code
_entity_poly.pdbx_strand_id
1 'polypeptide(L)'
;MAKYGIVPAYAMPDTVSAGDSDAMNEHLATLLRRMTLRLRAAVADGEDPEPLRVAALEQVHRMLCIHLGTPPSEFVWQYRDKNKEFHRIGTLTPLEFAQRYVTGVEEFVVLAHDPRPEITVNTRYGMDRSDVMVGAPVQDHVTAGLDVMKAAAIAAIQDGEPVWFACDVAKQRDKNTGIWDAGLHDYEGLYGVDLSMTKAERLVARESALTHAMCLTGVDLVDGVPQRWRVENSWGDKLGEKGFHTMSDSWFDEYVFEVVVRASRLPDKVRAALGTEPVMLPSWDPMA
;
A
#
# COMPACT_ATOMS: atom_id res chain seq x y z
N MET A 1 12.02 3.26 -1.98
CA MET A 1 12.80 3.10 -3.22
C MET A 1 13.95 4.11 -3.35
N ALA A 2 13.70 5.44 -3.31
CA ALA A 2 14.72 6.46 -3.59
C ALA A 2 16.06 6.30 -2.85
N LYS A 3 16.05 5.87 -1.59
CA LYS A 3 17.28 5.67 -0.79
C LYS A 3 18.00 4.33 -1.02
N TYR A 4 17.26 3.26 -1.28
CA TYR A 4 17.78 1.89 -1.24
C TYR A 4 17.70 1.16 -2.58
N GLY A 5 17.04 1.73 -3.60
CA GLY A 5 16.79 1.08 -4.88
C GLY A 5 15.82 -0.10 -4.79
N ILE A 6 15.95 -1.03 -5.73
CA ILE A 6 15.27 -2.33 -5.77
C ILE A 6 16.22 -3.38 -6.37
N VAL A 7 15.93 -4.67 -6.14
CA VAL A 7 16.71 -5.78 -6.70
C VAL A 7 15.79 -6.82 -7.34
N PRO A 8 16.25 -7.58 -8.34
CA PRO A 8 15.57 -8.78 -8.81
C PRO A 8 15.38 -9.80 -7.68
N ALA A 9 14.28 -10.54 -7.69
CA ALA A 9 13.94 -11.50 -6.63
C ALA A 9 15.05 -12.53 -6.35
N TYR A 10 15.83 -12.95 -7.36
CA TYR A 10 16.92 -13.91 -7.13
C TYR A 10 18.09 -13.32 -6.32
N ALA A 11 18.26 -11.99 -6.31
CA ALA A 11 19.36 -11.33 -5.60
C ALA A 11 19.07 -11.18 -4.11
N MET A 12 17.80 -11.22 -3.72
CA MET A 12 17.33 -11.24 -2.34
C MET A 12 16.03 -12.08 -2.28
N PRO A 13 16.15 -13.42 -2.30
CA PRO A 13 14.99 -14.30 -2.33
C PRO A 13 14.25 -14.31 -0.99
N ASP A 14 12.97 -14.66 -1.01
CA ASP A 14 12.18 -14.81 0.20
C ASP A 14 12.78 -15.86 1.13
N THR A 15 12.87 -15.51 2.42
CA THR A 15 13.19 -16.44 3.49
C THR A 15 11.91 -16.99 4.13
N VAL A 16 12.04 -17.97 5.03
CA VAL A 16 10.89 -18.45 5.83
C VAL A 16 10.20 -17.27 6.53
N SER A 17 10.96 -16.36 7.14
CA SER A 17 10.37 -15.22 7.85
C SER A 17 9.80 -14.13 6.94
N ALA A 18 10.19 -14.08 5.66
CA ALA A 18 9.53 -13.21 4.68
C ALA A 18 8.12 -13.72 4.33
N GLY A 19 7.94 -15.05 4.26
CA GLY A 19 6.64 -15.69 4.02
C GLY A 19 5.80 -15.95 5.28
N ASP A 20 6.42 -15.97 6.46
CA ASP A 20 5.79 -16.21 7.77
C ASP A 20 6.46 -15.35 8.85
N SER A 21 5.97 -14.11 8.96
CA SER A 21 6.67 -13.04 9.69
C SER A 21 6.33 -12.92 11.17
N ASP A 22 5.32 -13.66 11.66
CA ASP A 22 4.72 -13.44 12.98
C ASP A 22 5.74 -13.54 14.12
N ALA A 23 6.51 -14.64 14.13
CA ALA A 23 7.52 -14.86 15.17
C ALA A 23 8.67 -13.81 15.12
N MET A 24 9.08 -13.38 13.93
CA MET A 24 10.10 -12.32 13.79
C MET A 24 9.56 -11.00 14.36
N ASN A 25 8.33 -10.64 14.00
CA ASN A 25 7.70 -9.40 14.41
C ASN A 25 7.41 -9.36 15.91
N GLU A 26 7.01 -10.49 16.51
CA GLU A 26 6.79 -10.59 17.96
C GLU A 26 8.09 -10.32 18.76
N HIS A 27 9.20 -10.95 18.35
CA HIS A 27 10.49 -10.73 19.00
C HIS A 27 11.02 -9.32 18.76
N LEU A 28 10.86 -8.79 17.53
CA LEU A 28 11.24 -7.42 17.20
C LEU A 28 10.44 -6.42 18.04
N ALA A 29 9.13 -6.61 18.19
CA ALA A 29 8.29 -5.77 19.04
C ALA A 29 8.71 -5.84 20.51
N THR A 30 9.10 -7.01 21.00
CA THR A 30 9.65 -7.18 22.36
C THR A 30 10.94 -6.37 22.55
N LEU A 31 11.87 -6.44 21.59
CA LEU A 31 13.09 -5.64 21.59
C LEU A 31 12.76 -4.14 21.62
N LEU A 32 11.90 -3.69 20.70
CA LEU A 32 11.54 -2.28 20.57
C LEU A 32 10.87 -1.74 21.83
N ARG A 33 9.87 -2.44 22.38
CA ARG A 33 9.20 -2.05 23.64
C ARG A 33 10.18 -1.92 24.80
N ARG A 34 11.09 -2.89 24.94
CA ARG A 34 12.16 -2.84 25.96
C ARG A 34 13.08 -1.64 25.78
N MET A 35 13.49 -1.34 24.55
CA MET A 35 14.36 -0.19 24.27
C MET A 35 13.63 1.14 24.48
N THR A 36 12.36 1.24 24.12
CA THR A 36 11.53 2.43 24.41
C THR A 36 11.49 2.72 25.91
N LEU A 37 11.28 1.71 26.77
CA LEU A 37 11.28 1.91 28.22
C LEU A 37 12.63 2.43 28.73
N ARG A 38 13.74 1.90 28.21
CA ARG A 38 15.10 2.33 28.60
C ARG A 38 15.42 3.73 28.15
N LEU A 39 15.07 4.07 26.91
CA LEU A 39 15.23 5.43 26.38
C LEU A 39 14.45 6.44 27.22
N ARG A 40 13.21 6.10 27.61
CA ARG A 40 12.40 6.95 28.48
C ARG A 40 13.01 7.15 29.87
N ALA A 41 13.57 6.09 30.45
CA ALA A 41 14.25 6.16 31.75
C ALA A 41 15.50 7.06 31.68
N ALA A 42 16.39 6.83 30.70
CA ALA A 42 17.59 7.64 30.50
C ALA A 42 17.25 9.14 30.37
N VAL A 43 16.25 9.48 29.54
CA VAL A 43 15.78 10.87 29.39
C VAL A 43 15.24 11.44 30.71
N ALA A 44 14.48 10.66 31.48
CA ALA A 44 13.94 11.10 32.77
C ALA A 44 15.04 11.32 33.82
N ASP A 45 16.11 10.53 33.76
CA ASP A 45 17.28 10.62 34.64
C ASP A 45 18.30 11.68 34.19
N GLY A 46 18.04 12.37 33.06
CA GLY A 46 18.92 13.40 32.49
C GLY A 46 20.16 12.85 31.79
N GLU A 47 20.16 11.57 31.44
CA GLU A 47 21.22 10.91 30.70
C GLU A 47 21.04 11.07 29.18
N ASP A 48 22.13 10.96 28.42
CA ASP A 48 22.09 10.94 26.95
C ASP A 48 21.48 9.62 26.43
N PRO A 49 20.33 9.64 25.75
CA PRO A 49 19.70 8.42 25.21
C PRO A 49 20.35 7.91 23.91
N GLU A 50 21.24 8.69 23.29
CA GLU A 50 21.78 8.38 21.96
C GLU A 50 22.53 7.03 21.90
N PRO A 51 23.40 6.67 22.88
CA PRO A 51 24.05 5.37 22.89
C PRO A 51 23.05 4.20 22.95
N LEU A 52 21.93 4.36 23.67
CA LEU A 52 20.86 3.35 23.72
C LEU A 52 20.14 3.22 22.38
N ARG A 53 19.92 4.35 21.67
CA ARG A 53 19.31 4.36 20.34
C ARG A 53 20.18 3.64 19.32
N VAL A 54 21.47 3.91 19.29
CA VAL A 54 22.43 3.24 18.39
C VAL A 54 22.48 1.74 18.68
N ALA A 55 22.59 1.35 19.95
CA ALA A 55 22.57 -0.06 20.33
C ALA A 55 21.25 -0.77 19.96
N ALA A 56 20.12 -0.07 20.05
CA ALA A 56 18.83 -0.60 19.60
C ALA A 56 18.82 -0.84 18.09
N LEU A 57 19.31 0.10 17.28
CA LEU A 57 19.39 -0.04 15.83
C LEU A 57 20.30 -1.20 15.41
N GLU A 58 21.45 -1.37 16.05
CA GLU A 58 22.34 -2.51 15.80
C GLU A 58 21.68 -3.85 16.09
N GLN A 59 20.90 -3.93 17.19
CA GLN A 59 20.18 -5.14 17.56
C GLN A 59 19.01 -5.44 16.61
N VAL A 60 18.25 -4.41 16.21
CA VAL A 60 17.20 -4.52 15.19
C VAL A 60 17.80 -5.02 13.87
N HIS A 61 18.88 -4.39 13.40
CA HIS A 61 19.56 -4.78 12.17
C HIS A 61 20.03 -6.24 12.25
N ARG A 62 20.64 -6.65 13.36
CA ARG A 62 21.06 -8.04 13.58
C ARG A 62 19.88 -9.01 13.48
N MET A 63 18.76 -8.73 14.14
CA MET A 63 17.57 -9.60 14.09
C MET A 63 17.03 -9.71 12.66
N LEU A 64 16.87 -8.57 11.97
CA LEU A 64 16.39 -8.55 10.60
C LEU A 64 17.32 -9.33 9.66
N CYS A 65 18.64 -9.17 9.76
CA CYS A 65 19.58 -9.92 8.92
C CYS A 65 19.59 -11.43 9.22
N ILE A 66 19.35 -11.85 10.47
CA ILE A 66 19.23 -13.27 10.81
C ILE A 66 17.98 -13.88 10.16
N HIS A 67 16.87 -13.15 10.15
CA HIS A 67 15.59 -13.64 9.63
C HIS A 67 15.45 -13.52 8.10
N LEU A 68 15.94 -12.41 7.53
CA LEU A 68 15.69 -12.02 6.15
C LEU A 68 16.94 -12.14 5.27
N GLY A 69 18.13 -12.29 5.86
CA GLY A 69 19.40 -12.19 5.15
C GLY A 69 19.93 -10.75 5.11
N THR A 70 21.20 -10.60 4.73
CA THR A 70 21.83 -9.29 4.57
C THR A 70 21.47 -8.71 3.20
N PRO A 71 20.86 -7.52 3.12
CA PRO A 71 20.56 -6.89 1.83
C PRO A 71 21.82 -6.76 0.97
N PRO A 72 21.76 -7.11 -0.33
CA PRO A 72 22.93 -7.06 -1.20
C PRO A 72 23.34 -5.60 -1.45
N SER A 73 24.64 -5.32 -1.34
CA SER A 73 25.21 -4.05 -1.80
C SER A 73 25.34 -3.98 -3.32
N GLU A 74 25.51 -5.15 -3.95
CA GLU A 74 25.63 -5.32 -5.40
C GLU A 74 25.14 -6.71 -5.82
N PHE A 75 24.75 -6.86 -7.08
CA PHE A 75 24.39 -8.14 -7.69
C PHE A 75 24.70 -8.14 -9.19
N VAL A 76 24.92 -9.32 -9.77
CA VAL A 76 25.09 -9.47 -11.21
C VAL A 76 23.72 -9.49 -11.88
N TRP A 77 23.46 -8.56 -12.80
CA TRP A 77 22.26 -8.53 -13.63
C TRP A 77 22.50 -9.19 -14.99
N GLN A 78 21.80 -10.30 -15.20
CA GLN A 78 21.82 -11.08 -16.44
C GLN A 78 20.49 -11.83 -16.59
N TYR A 79 19.97 -11.91 -17.80
CA TYR A 79 18.66 -12.52 -18.07
C TYR A 79 18.59 -13.07 -19.49
N ARG A 80 17.59 -13.91 -19.76
CA ARG A 80 17.17 -14.25 -21.12
C ARG A 80 15.86 -13.55 -21.43
N ASP A 81 15.74 -12.96 -22.62
CA ASP A 81 14.52 -12.30 -23.04
C ASP A 81 13.49 -13.27 -23.64
N LYS A 82 12.38 -12.72 -24.16
CA LYS A 82 11.31 -13.49 -24.82
C LYS A 82 11.78 -14.23 -26.10
N ASN A 83 12.88 -13.78 -26.72
CA ASN A 83 13.51 -14.40 -27.89
C ASN A 83 14.56 -15.46 -27.49
N LYS A 84 14.72 -15.72 -26.19
CA LYS A 84 15.73 -16.61 -25.60
C LYS A 84 17.16 -16.10 -25.75
N GLU A 85 17.37 -14.85 -26.16
CA GLU A 85 18.69 -14.25 -26.26
C GLU A 85 19.23 -13.96 -24.85
N PHE A 86 20.53 -14.22 -24.65
CA PHE A 86 21.17 -14.00 -23.35
C PHE A 86 21.74 -12.58 -23.28
N HIS A 87 21.36 -11.87 -22.22
CA HIS A 87 21.82 -10.52 -21.90
C HIS A 87 22.64 -10.55 -20.62
N ARG A 88 23.83 -9.95 -20.64
CA ARG A 88 24.66 -9.72 -19.46
C ARG A 88 24.98 -8.25 -19.35
N ILE A 89 24.45 -7.62 -18.31
CA ILE A 89 24.65 -6.19 -18.04
C ILE A 89 25.87 -5.96 -17.14
N GLY A 90 26.14 -6.89 -16.23
CA GLY A 90 27.26 -6.83 -15.28
C GLY A 90 26.77 -6.65 -13.85
N THR A 91 27.68 -6.23 -12.96
CA THR A 91 27.37 -5.94 -11.56
C THR A 91 26.71 -4.58 -11.46
N LEU A 92 25.60 -4.51 -10.72
CA LEU A 92 24.87 -3.28 -10.41
C LEU A 92 24.61 -3.22 -8.90
N THR A 93 24.60 -2.01 -8.36
CA THR A 93 23.98 -1.73 -7.06
C THR A 93 22.44 -1.69 -7.20
N PRO A 94 21.69 -1.90 -6.10
CA PRO A 94 20.23 -1.72 -6.11
C PRO A 94 19.76 -0.35 -6.61
N LEU A 95 20.52 0.71 -6.31
CA LEU A 95 20.22 2.07 -6.74
C LEU A 95 20.42 2.26 -8.25
N GLU A 96 21.55 1.80 -8.79
CA GLU A 96 21.79 1.86 -10.24
C GLU A 96 20.75 1.06 -11.02
N PHE A 97 20.33 -0.10 -10.48
CA PHE A 97 19.28 -0.91 -11.08
C PHE A 97 17.94 -0.17 -11.09
N ALA A 98 17.54 0.43 -9.96
CA ALA A 98 16.30 1.22 -9.90
C ALA A 98 16.34 2.41 -10.85
N GLN A 99 17.42 3.19 -10.88
CA GLN A 99 17.58 4.35 -11.77
C GLN A 99 17.46 3.97 -13.26
N ARG A 100 17.93 2.78 -13.63
CA ARG A 100 17.91 2.31 -15.02
C ARG A 100 16.57 1.73 -15.46
N TYR A 101 15.88 1.02 -14.57
CA TYR A 101 14.72 0.19 -14.93
C TYR A 101 13.40 0.64 -14.31
N VAL A 102 13.43 1.56 -13.34
CA VAL A 102 12.26 2.07 -12.62
C VAL A 102 12.26 3.59 -12.65
N THR A 103 11.69 4.15 -13.72
CA THR A 103 11.65 5.59 -13.97
C THR A 103 10.24 6.16 -13.76
N GLY A 104 10.15 7.41 -13.31
CA GLY A 104 8.88 8.14 -13.22
C GLY A 104 7.99 7.72 -12.05
N VAL A 105 8.57 7.15 -10.98
CA VAL A 105 7.81 6.78 -9.76
C VAL A 105 7.42 8.02 -8.95
N GLU A 106 8.23 9.07 -9.03
CA GLU A 106 7.97 10.39 -8.46
C GLU A 106 6.76 11.11 -9.07
N GLU A 107 6.25 10.65 -10.21
CA GLU A 107 5.06 11.21 -10.86
C GLU A 107 3.75 10.65 -10.27
N PHE A 108 3.82 9.56 -9.51
CA PHE A 108 2.67 8.93 -8.90
C PHE A 108 2.29 9.63 -7.60
N VAL A 109 0.98 9.68 -7.36
CA VAL A 109 0.39 10.23 -6.14
C VAL A 109 -0.66 9.26 -5.61
N VAL A 110 -0.83 9.24 -4.30
CA VAL A 110 -1.89 8.46 -3.66
C VAL A 110 -3.15 9.30 -3.61
N LEU A 111 -4.17 8.87 -4.36
CA LEU A 111 -5.49 9.47 -4.40
C LEU A 111 -6.39 8.69 -3.46
N ALA A 112 -6.99 9.37 -2.49
CA ALA A 112 -7.79 8.74 -1.45
C ALA A 112 -9.25 9.21 -1.48
N HIS A 113 -10.19 8.31 -1.23
CA HIS A 113 -11.58 8.64 -0.99
C HIS A 113 -11.93 8.45 0.49
N ASP A 114 -12.09 9.58 1.15
CA ASP A 114 -12.55 9.67 2.52
C ASP A 114 -13.87 10.46 2.55
N PRO A 115 -15.03 9.78 2.68
CA PRO A 115 -16.34 10.42 2.63
C PRO A 115 -16.78 11.01 3.98
N ARG A 116 -15.92 11.01 5.02
CA ARG A 116 -16.27 11.60 6.31
C ARG A 116 -16.54 13.12 6.15
N PRO A 117 -17.60 13.65 6.77
CA PRO A 117 -18.06 15.02 6.51
C PRO A 117 -17.06 16.11 6.93
N GLU A 118 -16.17 15.81 7.88
CA GLU A 118 -15.09 16.70 8.30
C GLU A 118 -13.92 16.77 7.31
N ILE A 119 -13.87 15.87 6.33
CA ILE A 119 -12.78 15.76 5.36
C ILE A 119 -13.16 16.50 4.08
N THR A 120 -12.40 17.56 3.78
CA THR A 120 -12.62 18.34 2.57
C THR A 120 -12.00 17.64 1.36
N VAL A 121 -12.77 17.44 0.30
CA VAL A 121 -12.28 16.89 -0.98
C VAL A 121 -11.27 17.83 -1.65
N ASN A 122 -10.26 17.30 -2.33
CA ASN A 122 -9.12 18.05 -2.89
C ASN A 122 -8.23 18.67 -1.81
N THR A 123 -7.98 17.92 -0.74
CA THR A 123 -7.08 18.31 0.36
C THR A 123 -5.94 17.33 0.44
N ARG A 124 -4.72 17.85 0.51
CA ARG A 124 -3.54 17.04 0.81
C ARG A 124 -3.52 16.76 2.31
N TYR A 125 -3.31 15.51 2.69
CA TYR A 125 -3.21 15.13 4.08
C TYR A 125 -2.11 14.09 4.31
N GLY A 126 -1.61 14.04 5.52
CA GLY A 126 -0.68 13.03 6.02
C GLY A 126 -1.14 12.50 7.36
N MET A 127 -0.52 11.42 7.83
CA MET A 127 -0.81 10.84 9.13
C MET A 127 0.29 11.19 10.12
N ASP A 128 -0.10 11.70 11.28
CA ASP A 128 0.87 12.01 12.34
C ASP A 128 1.59 10.71 12.76
N ARG A 129 2.91 10.79 12.92
CA ARG A 129 3.78 9.67 13.33
C ARG A 129 3.76 8.45 12.39
N SER A 130 3.38 8.62 11.12
CA SER A 130 3.45 7.56 10.10
C SER A 130 4.79 7.51 9.35
N ASP A 131 5.75 8.36 9.71
CA ASP A 131 7.06 8.42 9.07
C ASP A 131 7.79 7.07 9.13
N VAL A 132 8.05 6.48 7.96
CA VAL A 132 8.84 5.26 7.83
C VAL A 132 10.35 5.51 7.85
N MET A 133 10.77 6.77 7.72
CA MET A 133 12.17 7.18 7.71
C MET A 133 12.36 8.55 8.36
N VAL A 134 13.18 8.60 9.41
CA VAL A 134 13.51 9.86 10.10
C VAL A 134 14.11 10.87 9.13
N GLY A 135 13.52 12.08 9.11
CA GLY A 135 13.96 13.20 8.27
C GLY A 135 13.49 13.13 6.81
N ALA A 136 12.75 12.08 6.42
CA ALA A 136 12.04 12.07 5.15
C ALA A 136 10.69 12.81 5.30
N PRO A 137 10.10 13.29 4.18
CA PRO A 137 8.73 13.80 4.20
C PRO A 137 7.73 12.73 4.67
N VAL A 138 6.68 13.18 5.34
CA VAL A 138 5.52 12.34 5.69
C VAL A 138 4.94 11.74 4.41
N GLN A 139 4.49 10.49 4.48
CA GLN A 139 3.67 9.92 3.41
C GLN A 139 2.34 10.67 3.33
N ASP A 140 2.10 11.30 2.20
CA ASP A 140 0.89 12.09 1.97
C ASP A 140 0.01 11.52 0.86
N HIS A 141 -1.22 12.02 0.89
CA HIS A 141 -2.33 11.58 0.08
C HIS A 141 -3.11 12.84 -0.34
N VAL A 142 -3.87 12.76 -1.42
CA VAL A 142 -4.82 13.81 -1.80
C VAL A 142 -6.22 13.25 -1.86
N THR A 143 -7.16 13.89 -1.19
CA THR A 143 -8.56 13.45 -1.20
C THR A 143 -9.23 13.75 -2.54
N ALA A 144 -10.07 12.84 -3.01
CA ALA A 144 -10.90 13.03 -4.20
C ALA A 144 -12.25 12.31 -4.12
N GLY A 145 -13.14 12.68 -5.04
CA GLY A 145 -14.38 11.93 -5.26
C GLY A 145 -14.11 10.58 -5.93
N LEU A 146 -15.02 9.62 -5.73
CA LEU A 146 -14.95 8.30 -6.36
C LEU A 146 -14.95 8.39 -7.90
N ASP A 147 -15.66 9.37 -8.46
CA ASP A 147 -15.68 9.66 -9.89
C ASP A 147 -14.28 9.98 -10.42
N VAL A 148 -13.52 10.82 -9.71
CA VAL A 148 -12.14 11.16 -10.08
C VAL A 148 -11.22 9.95 -9.94
N MET A 149 -11.36 9.18 -8.84
CA MET A 149 -10.55 7.98 -8.63
C MET A 149 -10.77 6.94 -9.72
N LYS A 150 -12.03 6.62 -10.01
CA LYS A 150 -12.41 5.66 -11.06
C LYS A 150 -11.94 6.16 -12.43
N ALA A 151 -12.15 7.44 -12.76
CA ALA A 151 -11.71 8.01 -14.03
C ALA A 151 -10.18 7.93 -14.21
N ALA A 152 -9.41 8.27 -13.17
CA ALA A 152 -7.95 8.20 -13.23
C ALA A 152 -7.44 6.76 -13.34
N ALA A 153 -8.07 5.81 -12.63
CA ALA A 153 -7.76 4.40 -12.71
C ALA A 153 -8.11 3.80 -14.10
N ILE A 154 -9.27 4.12 -14.65
CA ILE A 154 -9.69 3.72 -16.01
C ILE A 154 -8.68 4.23 -17.03
N ALA A 155 -8.32 5.52 -16.97
CA ALA A 155 -7.38 6.12 -17.89
C ALA A 155 -6.00 5.43 -17.82
N ALA A 156 -5.51 5.15 -16.61
CA ALA A 156 -4.25 4.41 -16.44
C ALA A 156 -4.32 3.01 -17.07
N ILE A 157 -5.39 2.24 -16.81
CA ILE A 157 -5.57 0.90 -17.35
C ILE A 157 -5.69 0.93 -18.89
N GLN A 158 -6.39 1.92 -19.45
CA GLN A 158 -6.51 2.11 -20.91
C GLN A 158 -5.16 2.45 -21.57
N ASP A 159 -4.27 3.12 -20.84
CA ASP A 159 -2.89 3.38 -21.26
C ASP A 159 -1.96 2.17 -21.07
N GLY A 160 -2.48 1.04 -20.56
CA GLY A 160 -1.71 -0.16 -20.25
C GLY A 160 -0.89 -0.06 -18.96
N GLU A 161 -1.17 0.91 -18.09
CA GLU A 161 -0.55 1.09 -16.79
C GLU A 161 -1.45 0.49 -15.69
N PRO A 162 -1.01 -0.58 -14.99
CA PRO A 162 -1.78 -1.15 -13.90
C PRO A 162 -1.78 -0.22 -12.68
N VAL A 163 -2.83 -0.31 -11.85
CA VAL A 163 -3.09 0.66 -10.78
C VAL A 163 -3.03 -0.04 -9.43
N TRP A 164 -2.06 0.33 -8.59
CA TRP A 164 -2.09 -0.07 -7.19
C TRP A 164 -3.30 0.55 -6.49
N PHE A 165 -3.98 -0.21 -5.64
CA PHE A 165 -5.09 0.29 -4.84
C PHE A 165 -5.13 -0.38 -3.47
N ALA A 166 -5.71 0.30 -2.49
CA ALA A 166 -5.96 -0.24 -1.15
C ALA A 166 -7.45 -0.18 -0.78
N CYS A 167 -7.86 -1.17 0.00
CA CYS A 167 -9.26 -1.47 0.25
C CYS A 167 -9.48 -2.21 1.58
N ASP A 168 -10.75 -2.41 1.95
CA ASP A 168 -11.15 -3.39 2.95
C ASP A 168 -11.49 -4.74 2.29
N VAL A 169 -10.46 -5.56 2.04
CA VAL A 169 -10.61 -6.79 1.25
C VAL A 169 -11.51 -7.83 1.92
N ALA A 170 -11.78 -7.73 3.23
CA ALA A 170 -12.57 -8.74 3.94
C ALA A 170 -14.08 -8.63 3.65
N LYS A 171 -14.56 -7.49 3.15
CA LYS A 171 -15.99 -7.22 3.01
C LYS A 171 -16.56 -7.81 1.73
N GLN A 172 -17.78 -8.35 1.84
CA GLN A 172 -18.67 -8.71 0.72
C GLN A 172 -17.94 -9.40 -0.45
N ARG A 173 -17.21 -10.46 -0.13
CA ARG A 173 -16.38 -11.21 -1.08
C ARG A 173 -16.44 -12.72 -0.89
N ASP A 174 -16.32 -13.45 -1.99
CA ASP A 174 -15.98 -14.86 -1.97
C ASP A 174 -14.50 -15.03 -2.33
N LYS A 175 -13.72 -15.57 -1.38
CA LYS A 175 -12.28 -15.73 -1.55
C LYS A 175 -11.89 -16.83 -2.54
N ASN A 176 -12.74 -17.85 -2.71
CA ASN A 176 -12.40 -19.04 -3.48
C ASN A 176 -12.68 -18.80 -4.97
N THR A 177 -13.88 -18.31 -5.29
CA THR A 177 -14.28 -17.95 -6.65
C THR A 177 -13.67 -16.62 -7.08
N GLY A 178 -13.30 -15.78 -6.11
CA GLY A 178 -12.69 -14.48 -6.34
C GLY A 178 -13.67 -13.41 -6.83
N ILE A 179 -14.96 -13.56 -6.53
CA ILE A 179 -16.03 -12.63 -6.89
C ILE A 179 -16.30 -11.68 -5.72
N TRP A 180 -16.20 -10.38 -5.96
CA TRP A 180 -16.48 -9.34 -4.97
C TRP A 180 -17.59 -8.44 -5.47
N ASP A 181 -18.62 -8.25 -4.66
CA ASP A 181 -19.78 -7.43 -4.99
C ASP A 181 -20.35 -6.86 -3.70
N ALA A 182 -20.66 -5.56 -3.62
CA ALA A 182 -21.15 -4.97 -2.37
C ALA A 182 -22.41 -5.64 -1.80
N GLY A 183 -23.20 -6.31 -2.64
CA GLY A 183 -24.37 -7.10 -2.25
C GLY A 183 -24.20 -8.61 -2.41
N LEU A 184 -22.97 -9.14 -2.35
CA LEU A 184 -22.71 -10.56 -2.58
C LEU A 184 -23.47 -11.48 -1.61
N HIS A 185 -23.57 -11.07 -0.34
CA HIS A 185 -24.28 -11.81 0.70
C HIS A 185 -25.43 -10.97 1.28
N ASP A 186 -26.65 -11.49 1.17
CA ASP A 186 -27.87 -10.89 1.73
C ASP A 186 -28.01 -11.21 3.23
N TYR A 187 -27.16 -10.58 4.05
CA TYR A 187 -27.19 -10.76 5.50
C TYR A 187 -28.44 -10.17 6.14
N GLU A 188 -28.92 -9.02 5.65
CA GLU A 188 -30.12 -8.36 6.19
C GLU A 188 -31.37 -9.21 5.94
N GLY A 189 -31.53 -9.77 4.74
CA GLY A 189 -32.62 -10.69 4.42
C GLY A 189 -32.55 -11.99 5.24
N LEU A 190 -31.34 -12.49 5.52
CA LEU A 190 -31.14 -13.68 6.35
C LEU A 190 -31.49 -13.43 7.83
N TYR A 191 -31.03 -12.32 8.40
CA TYR A 191 -31.20 -12.02 9.83
C TYR A 191 -32.51 -11.30 10.13
N GLY A 192 -33.11 -10.61 9.16
CA GLY A 192 -34.27 -9.76 9.35
C GLY A 192 -33.97 -8.47 10.13
N VAL A 193 -32.74 -7.96 10.03
CA VAL A 193 -32.26 -6.76 10.74
C VAL A 193 -31.52 -5.85 9.75
N ASP A 194 -31.75 -4.54 9.84
CA ASP A 194 -31.01 -3.51 9.10
C ASP A 194 -29.59 -3.36 9.68
N LEU A 195 -28.60 -3.61 8.83
CA LEU A 195 -27.17 -3.52 9.11
C LEU A 195 -26.51 -2.44 8.24
N SER A 196 -27.31 -1.67 7.48
CA SER A 196 -26.82 -0.71 6.52
C SER A 196 -26.06 0.43 7.22
N MET A 197 -24.93 0.80 6.63
CA MET A 197 -24.11 1.91 7.06
C MET A 197 -23.52 2.55 5.81
N THR A 198 -23.45 3.87 5.77
CA THR A 198 -22.66 4.58 4.76
C THR A 198 -21.17 4.28 4.94
N LYS A 199 -20.37 4.47 3.89
CA LYS A 199 -18.92 4.33 3.96
C LYS A 199 -18.28 5.22 5.03
N ALA A 200 -18.80 6.44 5.21
CA ALA A 200 -18.36 7.36 6.25
C ALA A 200 -18.65 6.82 7.66
N GLU A 201 -19.87 6.34 7.91
CA GLU A 201 -20.23 5.72 9.20
C GLU A 201 -19.37 4.50 9.50
N ARG A 202 -19.05 3.68 8.49
CA ARG A 202 -18.17 2.51 8.67
C ARG A 202 -16.75 2.90 9.07
N LEU A 203 -16.20 3.98 8.50
CA LEU A 203 -14.89 4.51 8.91
C LEU A 203 -14.92 5.04 10.35
N VAL A 204 -15.92 5.85 10.69
CA VAL A 204 -16.07 6.45 12.03
C VAL A 204 -16.27 5.37 13.11
N ALA A 205 -17.08 4.36 12.81
CA ALA A 205 -17.34 3.24 13.73
C ALA A 205 -16.23 2.17 13.75
N ARG A 206 -15.20 2.30 12.89
CA ARG A 206 -14.16 1.28 12.66
C ARG A 206 -14.72 -0.08 12.22
N GLU A 207 -15.87 -0.07 11.56
CA GLU A 207 -16.44 -1.26 10.92
C GLU A 207 -15.73 -1.58 9.60
N SER A 208 -15.11 -0.57 8.96
CA SER A 208 -14.26 -0.76 7.79
C SER A 208 -12.97 0.06 7.92
N ALA A 209 -11.89 -0.45 7.33
CA ALA A 209 -10.57 0.17 7.34
C ALA A 209 -9.75 -0.29 6.13
N LEU A 210 -8.66 0.41 5.82
CA LEU A 210 -7.68 -0.06 4.85
C LEU A 210 -6.95 -1.28 5.43
N THR A 211 -7.15 -2.45 4.83
CA THR A 211 -6.60 -3.71 5.33
C THR A 211 -5.67 -4.41 4.36
N HIS A 212 -5.81 -4.15 3.05
CA HIS A 212 -5.04 -4.86 2.03
C HIS A 212 -4.86 -4.03 0.76
N ALA A 213 -3.73 -4.26 0.10
CA ALA A 213 -3.34 -3.58 -1.14
C ALA A 213 -3.12 -4.58 -2.28
N MET A 214 -3.59 -4.21 -3.47
CA MET A 214 -3.60 -5.06 -4.67
C MET A 214 -3.43 -4.22 -5.93
N CYS A 215 -3.57 -4.83 -7.11
CA CYS A 215 -3.33 -4.17 -8.38
C CYS A 215 -4.51 -4.34 -9.34
N LEU A 216 -5.06 -3.24 -9.86
CA LEU A 216 -6.05 -3.26 -10.94
C LEU A 216 -5.31 -3.43 -12.27
N THR A 217 -5.72 -4.44 -13.05
CA THR A 217 -5.08 -4.82 -14.32
C THR A 217 -6.03 -4.82 -15.51
N GLY A 218 -7.30 -4.49 -15.27
CA GLY A 218 -8.32 -4.43 -16.31
C GLY A 218 -9.62 -3.82 -15.78
N VAL A 219 -10.42 -3.30 -16.69
CA VAL A 219 -11.77 -2.78 -16.40
C VAL A 219 -12.70 -3.16 -17.54
N ASP A 220 -13.90 -3.60 -17.20
CA ASP A 220 -14.99 -3.85 -18.12
C ASP A 220 -15.88 -2.60 -18.20
N LEU A 221 -15.99 -2.01 -19.38
CA LEU A 221 -16.73 -0.77 -19.62
C LEU A 221 -17.92 -1.06 -20.53
N VAL A 222 -19.12 -0.71 -20.08
CA VAL A 222 -20.34 -0.72 -20.90
C VAL A 222 -20.78 0.72 -21.07
N ASP A 223 -20.81 1.20 -22.33
CA ASP A 223 -21.12 2.60 -22.67
C ASP A 223 -20.27 3.64 -21.90
N GLY A 224 -19.01 3.28 -21.63
CA GLY A 224 -18.06 4.12 -20.88
C GLY A 224 -18.22 4.07 -19.36
N VAL A 225 -19.15 3.27 -18.84
CA VAL A 225 -19.39 3.10 -17.40
C VAL A 225 -18.73 1.79 -16.91
N PRO A 226 -17.90 1.83 -15.86
CA PRO A 226 -17.31 0.63 -15.30
C PRO A 226 -18.38 -0.30 -14.73
N GLN A 227 -18.30 -1.59 -15.11
CA GLN A 227 -19.13 -2.65 -14.55
C GLN A 227 -18.35 -3.50 -13.57
N ARG A 228 -17.12 -3.87 -13.96
CA ARG A 228 -16.24 -4.77 -13.21
C ARG A 228 -14.78 -4.39 -13.41
N TRP A 229 -13.98 -4.75 -12.42
CA TRP A 229 -12.55 -4.53 -12.37
C TRP A 229 -11.85 -5.87 -12.21
N ARG A 230 -10.74 -6.04 -12.95
CA ARG A 230 -9.86 -7.19 -12.80
C ARG A 230 -8.76 -6.86 -11.82
N VAL A 231 -8.66 -7.64 -10.76
CA VAL A 231 -7.72 -7.44 -9.66
C VAL A 231 -6.67 -8.55 -9.69
N GLU A 232 -5.39 -8.19 -9.74
CA GLU A 232 -4.27 -9.08 -9.44
C GLU A 232 -3.99 -9.03 -7.93
N ASN A 233 -3.97 -10.20 -7.30
CA ASN A 233 -3.73 -10.35 -5.87
C ASN A 233 -2.41 -11.09 -5.62
N SER A 234 -1.92 -11.07 -4.38
CA SER A 234 -0.61 -11.59 -3.96
C SER A 234 -0.69 -12.89 -3.13
N TRP A 235 -1.82 -13.61 -3.17
CA TRP A 235 -2.05 -14.84 -2.40
C TRP A 235 -1.77 -16.14 -3.17
N GLY A 236 -0.95 -16.06 -4.22
CA GLY A 236 -0.66 -17.18 -5.11
C GLY A 236 -1.77 -17.45 -6.13
N ASP A 237 -1.67 -18.59 -6.82
CA ASP A 237 -2.48 -18.92 -8.00
C ASP A 237 -3.72 -19.79 -7.72
N LYS A 238 -3.96 -20.14 -6.45
CA LYS A 238 -5.02 -21.09 -6.07
C LYS A 238 -6.37 -20.44 -5.78
N LEU A 239 -6.39 -19.14 -5.54
CA LEU A 239 -7.60 -18.38 -5.23
C LEU A 239 -8.05 -17.59 -6.46
N GLY A 240 -9.37 -17.45 -6.61
CA GLY A 240 -9.95 -16.82 -7.79
C GLY A 240 -9.56 -17.53 -9.09
N GLU A 241 -9.33 -16.76 -10.15
CA GLU A 241 -8.84 -17.26 -11.43
C GLU A 241 -7.33 -17.06 -11.52
N LYS A 242 -6.55 -18.08 -11.10
CA LYS A 242 -5.07 -18.04 -11.12
C LYS A 242 -4.50 -16.84 -10.34
N GLY A 243 -5.08 -16.53 -9.18
CA GLY A 243 -4.69 -15.38 -8.36
C GLY A 243 -5.36 -14.06 -8.74
N PHE A 244 -6.15 -14.04 -9.81
CA PHE A 244 -6.96 -12.89 -10.19
C PHE A 244 -8.37 -12.95 -9.62
N HIS A 245 -8.91 -11.78 -9.29
CA HIS A 245 -10.26 -11.59 -8.76
C HIS A 245 -11.06 -10.66 -9.67
N THR A 246 -12.38 -10.81 -9.64
CA THR A 246 -13.34 -9.94 -10.34
C THR A 246 -14.12 -9.14 -9.31
N MET A 247 -13.99 -7.82 -9.36
CA MET A 247 -14.59 -6.89 -8.43
C MET A 247 -15.66 -6.06 -9.15
N SER A 248 -16.92 -6.17 -8.76
CA SER A 248 -17.99 -5.30 -9.26
C SER A 248 -17.72 -3.84 -8.94
N ASP A 249 -18.18 -2.92 -9.79
CA ASP A 249 -18.00 -1.49 -9.59
C ASP A 249 -18.66 -0.97 -8.29
N SER A 250 -19.73 -1.62 -7.85
CA SER A 250 -20.37 -1.39 -6.55
C SER A 250 -19.43 -1.65 -5.37
N TRP A 251 -18.58 -2.68 -5.48
CA TRP A 251 -17.60 -2.99 -4.43
C TRP A 251 -16.50 -1.93 -4.37
N PHE A 252 -16.10 -1.39 -5.53
CA PHE A 252 -15.17 -0.24 -5.58
C PHE A 252 -15.70 0.91 -4.73
N ASP A 253 -16.97 1.30 -4.96
CA ASP A 253 -17.60 2.43 -4.27
C ASP A 253 -17.54 2.26 -2.74
N GLU A 254 -17.87 1.06 -2.26
CA GLU A 254 -18.04 0.81 -0.84
C GLU A 254 -16.73 0.56 -0.09
N TYR A 255 -15.73 -0.06 -0.73
CA TYR A 255 -14.59 -0.66 0.00
C TYR A 255 -13.20 -0.31 -0.56
N VAL A 256 -13.09 0.38 -1.70
CA VAL A 256 -11.78 0.93 -2.16
C VAL A 256 -11.57 2.32 -1.56
N PHE A 257 -10.44 2.52 -0.89
CA PHE A 257 -10.13 3.80 -0.24
C PHE A 257 -9.04 4.57 -0.96
N GLU A 258 -8.10 3.88 -1.62
CA GLU A 258 -6.96 4.54 -2.26
C GLU A 258 -6.65 3.93 -3.63
N VAL A 259 -6.20 4.76 -4.55
CA VAL A 259 -5.55 4.36 -5.80
C VAL A 259 -4.27 5.17 -6.01
N VAL A 260 -3.26 4.56 -6.60
CA VAL A 260 -2.02 5.25 -6.96
C VAL A 260 -1.95 5.44 -8.47
N VAL A 261 -1.95 6.69 -8.90
CA VAL A 261 -2.02 7.09 -10.31
C VAL A 261 -1.05 8.25 -10.57
N ARG A 262 -0.66 8.45 -11.83
CA ARG A 262 0.13 9.63 -12.20
C ARG A 262 -0.66 10.92 -11.95
N ALA A 263 -0.01 11.92 -11.37
CA ALA A 263 -0.61 13.22 -11.11
C ALA A 263 -1.18 13.87 -12.38
N SER A 264 -0.59 13.62 -13.55
CA SER A 264 -1.04 14.13 -14.85
C SER A 264 -2.44 13.68 -15.26
N ARG A 265 -2.96 12.58 -14.68
CA ARG A 265 -4.32 12.06 -14.95
C ARG A 265 -5.40 12.71 -14.07
N LEU A 266 -5.00 13.54 -13.10
CA LEU A 266 -5.93 14.15 -12.16
C LEU A 266 -6.45 15.49 -12.68
N PRO A 267 -7.69 15.88 -12.37
CA PRO A 267 -8.19 17.24 -12.66
C PRO A 267 -7.33 18.33 -12.02
N ASP A 268 -7.30 19.51 -12.63
CA ASP A 268 -6.49 20.66 -12.19
C ASP A 268 -6.69 21.00 -10.71
N LYS A 269 -7.93 20.92 -10.21
CA LYS A 269 -8.27 21.20 -8.81
C LYS A 269 -7.59 20.22 -7.84
N VAL A 270 -7.54 18.93 -8.18
CA VAL A 270 -6.86 17.90 -7.37
C VAL A 270 -5.34 18.10 -7.46
N ARG A 271 -4.81 18.35 -8.66
CA ARG A 271 -3.37 18.61 -8.84
C ARG A 271 -2.90 19.84 -8.07
N ALA A 272 -3.72 20.89 -8.00
CA ALA A 272 -3.40 22.09 -7.22
C ALA A 272 -3.24 21.78 -5.72
N ALA A 273 -4.02 20.84 -5.17
CA ALA A 273 -3.93 20.45 -3.78
C ALA A 273 -2.59 19.80 -3.41
N LEU A 274 -1.95 19.11 -4.36
CA LEU A 274 -0.62 18.51 -4.16
C LEU A 274 0.47 19.54 -3.81
N GLY A 275 0.27 20.81 -4.20
CA GLY A 275 1.19 21.92 -3.89
C GLY A 275 0.94 22.58 -2.52
N THR A 276 -0.05 22.12 -1.75
CA THR A 276 -0.40 22.68 -0.44
C THR A 276 0.32 21.97 0.69
N GLU A 277 0.37 22.57 1.88
CA GLU A 277 0.87 21.90 3.09
C GLU A 277 -0.11 20.80 3.50
N PRO A 278 0.35 19.56 3.80
CA PRO A 278 -0.54 18.50 4.23
C PRO A 278 -1.25 18.83 5.55
N VAL A 279 -2.56 18.59 5.60
CA VAL A 279 -3.29 18.52 6.86
C VAL A 279 -2.87 17.24 7.59
N MET A 280 -2.37 17.37 8.81
CA MET A 280 -1.95 16.21 9.61
C MET A 280 -3.14 15.63 10.37
N LEU A 281 -3.53 14.41 10.02
CA LEU A 281 -4.54 13.64 10.73
C LEU A 281 -3.90 12.86 11.90
N PRO A 282 -4.66 12.51 12.95
CA PRO A 282 -4.11 11.78 14.09
C PRO A 282 -3.57 10.39 13.72
N SER A 283 -2.52 9.93 14.40
CA SER A 283 -1.91 8.60 14.19
C SER A 283 -2.83 7.37 14.30
N TRP A 284 -4.04 7.55 14.81
CA TRP A 284 -5.06 6.49 14.98
C TRP A 284 -6.27 6.66 14.06
N ASP A 285 -6.21 7.62 13.13
CA ASP A 285 -7.25 7.87 12.15
C ASP A 285 -7.53 6.60 11.30
N PRO A 286 -8.79 6.30 10.91
CA PRO A 286 -9.12 5.08 10.18
C PRO A 286 -8.52 5.01 8.76
N MET A 287 -8.02 6.12 8.22
CA MET A 287 -7.30 6.15 6.95
C MET A 287 -5.78 5.90 7.08
N ALA A 288 -5.30 5.60 8.30
CA ALA A 288 -3.88 5.40 8.60
C ALA A 288 -3.37 4.00 8.24
#